data_AF-A0A142Y3W8-F1
#
_entry.id   AF-A0A142Y3W8-F1
#
_cell.length_a   1.000
_cell.length_b   1.000
_cell.length_c   1.000
_cell.angle_alpha   90.00
_cell.angle_beta   90.00
_cell.angle_gamma   90.00
#
_symmetry.space_group_name_H-M   'P 1'
#
loop_
_entity.id
_entity.type
_entity.pdbx_description
1 polymer ?
#
loop_
_entity_poly.entity_id
_entity_poly.type
_entity_poly.pdbx_seq_one_letter_code
_entity_poly.pdbx_strand_id
1 'polypeptide(L)'
;MTSSEAVDLVREAILMSLILGTPLLVIGMVVGLAIGLIQALTQIQDQTVSTVPKLVAMTLGIVVCLPWLADRMIDYSRDLFHEIPLHVSKR
;
A
#
# COMPACT_ATOMS: atom_id res chain seq x y z
N MET A 1 3.42 -6.06 28.00
CA MET A 1 2.25 -5.43 27.36
C MET A 1 1.60 -4.47 28.36
N THR A 2 2.25 -3.35 28.60
CA THR A 2 1.60 -2.17 29.18
C THR A 2 0.72 -1.52 28.10
N SER A 3 -0.27 -0.71 28.49
CA SER A 3 -1.15 -0.04 27.52
C SER A 3 -0.40 0.86 26.53
N SER A 4 0.78 1.38 26.90
CA SER A 4 1.64 2.18 26.01
C SER A 4 2.26 1.33 24.90
N GLU A 5 2.81 0.17 25.24
CA GLU A 5 3.43 -0.75 24.26
C GLU A 5 2.42 -1.20 23.19
N ALA A 6 1.17 -1.44 23.59
CA ALA A 6 0.12 -1.81 22.65
C ALA A 6 -0.23 -0.65 21.67
N VAL A 7 -0.20 0.60 22.15
CA VAL A 7 -0.47 1.78 21.31
C VAL A 7 0.67 2.01 20.31
N ASP A 8 1.92 1.86 20.74
CA ASP A 8 3.08 2.01 19.85
C ASP A 8 3.08 0.95 18.74
N LEU A 9 2.76 -0.30 19.08
CA LEU A 9 2.65 -1.38 18.10
C LEU A 9 1.57 -1.11 17.05
N VAL A 10 0.39 -0.64 17.47
CA VAL A 10 -0.69 -0.29 16.55
C VAL A 10 -0.31 0.90 15.68
N ARG A 11 0.38 1.90 16.24
CA ARG A 11 0.88 3.06 15.49
C ARG A 11 1.84 2.61 14.39
N GLU A 12 2.76 1.72 14.68
CA GLU A 12 3.71 1.19 13.71
C GLU A 12 3.03 0.36 12.62
N ALA A 13 2.06 -0.48 12.98
CA ALA A 13 1.25 -1.21 12.02
C ALA A 13 0.51 -0.28 11.04
N ILE A 14 -0.07 0.81 11.54
CA ILE A 14 -0.77 1.81 10.71
C ILE A 14 0.24 2.51 9.76
N LEU A 15 1.40 2.93 10.26
CA LEU A 15 2.43 3.57 9.43
C LEU A 15 2.93 2.62 8.33
N MET A 16 3.15 1.35 8.66
CA MET A 16 3.54 0.35 7.67
C MET A 16 2.45 0.14 6.63
N SER A 17 1.18 0.07 7.02
CA SER A 17 0.07 -0.04 6.07
C SER A 17 0.00 1.16 5.11
N LEU A 18 0.30 2.37 5.60
CA LEU A 18 0.34 3.59 4.79
C LEU A 18 1.50 3.57 3.79
N ILE A 19 2.69 3.15 4.22
CA ILE A 19 3.88 3.02 3.36
C ILE A 19 3.62 1.96 2.27
N LEU A 20 3.03 0.82 2.62
CA LEU A 20 2.66 -0.23 1.67
C LEU A 20 1.65 0.26 0.63
N GLY A 21 0.67 1.09 1.03
CA GLY A 21 -0.32 1.66 0.12
C GLY A 21 0.21 2.79 -0.77
N THR A 22 1.29 3.45 -0.37
CA THR A 22 1.84 4.64 -1.05
C THR A 22 2.15 4.43 -2.54
N PRO A 23 2.92 3.41 -2.97
CA PRO A 23 3.22 3.22 -4.39
C PRO A 23 1.96 2.97 -5.23
N LEU A 24 1.00 2.22 -4.69
CA LEU A 24 -0.26 1.95 -5.38
C LEU A 24 -1.09 3.24 -5.55
N LEU A 25 -1.12 4.08 -4.52
CA LEU A 25 -1.81 5.38 -4.56
C LEU A 25 -1.18 6.32 -5.59
N VAL A 26 0.15 6.40 -5.65
CA VAL A 26 0.86 7.25 -6.63
C VAL A 26 0.57 6.79 -8.05
N ILE A 27 0.65 5.48 -8.32
CA ILE A 27 0.34 4.91 -9.64
C ILE A 27 -1.11 5.19 -10.02
N GLY A 28 -2.05 4.92 -9.11
CA GLY A 28 -3.47 5.18 -9.32
C GLY A 28 -3.78 6.66 -9.60
N MET A 29 -3.09 7.57 -8.90
CA MET A 29 -3.24 9.01 -9.09
C MET A 29 -2.72 9.47 -10.46
N VAL A 30 -1.50 9.08 -10.83
CA VAL A 30 -0.89 9.46 -12.11
C VAL A 30 -1.70 8.94 -13.29
N VAL A 31 -2.07 7.66 -13.25
CA VAL A 31 -2.84 7.02 -14.32
C VAL A 31 -4.26 7.58 -14.35
N GLY A 32 -4.89 7.74 -13.20
CA GLY A 32 -6.24 8.30 -13.09
C GLY A 32 -6.33 9.71 -13.64
N LEU A 33 -5.32 10.54 -13.36
CA LEU A 33 -5.20 11.89 -13.90
C LEU A 33 -5.00 11.86 -15.42
N ALA A 34 -4.07 11.05 -15.91
CA ALA A 34 -3.77 10.95 -17.34
C ALA A 34 -4.99 10.51 -18.17
N ILE A 35 -5.69 9.46 -17.72
CA ILE A 35 -6.89 8.95 -18.38
C ILE A 35 -8.03 9.97 -18.27
N GLY A 36 -8.21 10.61 -17.10
CA GLY A 36 -9.23 11.65 -16.91
C GLY A 36 -9.02 12.84 -17.82
N LEU A 37 -7.77 13.25 -18.07
CA LEU A 37 -7.44 14.30 -19.01
C LEU A 37 -7.79 13.89 -20.45
N ILE A 38 -7.45 12.66 -20.85
CA ILE A 38 -7.77 12.14 -22.19
C ILE A 38 -9.29 12.08 -22.41
N GLN A 39 -10.05 11.63 -21.41
CA GLN A 39 -11.52 11.62 -21.46
C GLN A 39 -12.09 13.03 -21.60
N ALA A 40 -11.55 14.00 -20.86
CA ALA A 40 -12.00 15.38 -20.94
C ALA A 40 -11.70 16.00 -22.32
N LEU A 41 -10.55 15.67 -22.92
CA LEU A 41 -10.12 16.21 -24.22
C LEU A 41 -10.88 15.62 -25.41
N THR A 42 -11.27 14.34 -25.37
CA THR A 42 -12.00 13.68 -26.48
C THR A 42 -13.53 13.71 -26.32
N GLN A 43 -14.05 14.24 -25.21
CA GLN A 43 -15.48 14.26 -24.87
C GLN A 43 -16.17 12.88 -24.85
N ILE A 44 -15.40 11.78 -24.79
CA ILE A 44 -15.94 10.43 -24.68
C ILE A 44 -16.30 10.15 -23.21
N GLN A 45 -17.59 10.17 -22.88
CA GLN A 45 -18.13 9.87 -21.54
C GLN A 45 -18.38 8.38 -21.29
N ASP A 46 -17.89 7.49 -22.16
CA ASP A 46 -18.09 6.07 -22.02
C ASP A 46 -17.19 5.50 -20.90
N GLN A 47 -17.81 5.17 -19.75
CA GLN A 47 -17.10 4.68 -18.56
C GLN A 47 -16.27 3.42 -18.84
N THR A 48 -16.66 2.62 -19.83
CA THR A 48 -15.99 1.37 -20.20
C THR A 48 -14.58 1.63 -20.73
N VAL A 49 -14.39 2.70 -21.49
CA VAL A 49 -13.13 3.04 -22.16
C VAL A 49 -12.06 3.52 -21.18
N SER A 50 -12.44 4.19 -20.09
CA SER A 50 -11.49 4.62 -19.06
C SER A 50 -11.14 3.56 -18.03
N THR A 51 -12.02 2.58 -17.84
CA THR A 51 -11.88 1.60 -16.76
C THR A 51 -10.83 0.54 -17.12
N VAL A 52 -10.79 0.10 -18.38
CA VAL A 52 -9.83 -0.93 -18.83
C VAL A 52 -8.37 -0.47 -18.70
N PRO A 53 -7.95 0.70 -19.22
CA PRO A 53 -6.55 1.14 -19.11
C PRO A 53 -6.15 1.39 -17.66
N LYS A 54 -7.07 1.90 -16.82
CA LYS A 54 -6.82 2.11 -15.39
C LYS A 54 -6.57 0.78 -14.67
N LEU A 55 -7.39 -0.24 -14.92
CA LEU A 55 -7.23 -1.58 -14.32
C LEU A 55 -5.91 -2.24 -14.72
N VAL A 56 -5.54 -2.17 -16.00
CA VAL A 56 -4.27 -2.71 -16.49
C VAL A 56 -3.10 -2.02 -15.80
N ALA A 57 -3.12 -0.70 -15.69
CA ALA A 57 -2.05 0.04 -15.04
C ALA A 57 -1.94 -0.24 -13.53
N MET A 58 -3.07 -0.36 -12.82
CA MET A 58 -3.06 -0.74 -11.41
C MET A 58 -2.54 -2.16 -11.21
N THR A 59 -2.91 -3.10 -12.09
CA THR A 59 -2.43 -4.48 -12.04
C THR A 59 -0.94 -4.55 -12.27
N LEU A 60 -0.43 -3.87 -13.31
CA LEU A 60 1.01 -3.77 -13.57
C LEU A 60 1.75 -3.10 -12.41
N GLY A 61 1.18 -2.04 -11.83
CA GLY A 61 1.74 -1.39 -10.65
C GLY A 61 1.89 -2.33 -9.47
N ILE A 62 0.85 -3.13 -9.17
CA ILE A 62 0.91 -4.15 -8.11
C ILE A 62 1.96 -5.20 -8.42
N VAL A 63 2.04 -5.71 -9.65
CA VAL A 63 3.01 -6.75 -10.04
C VAL A 63 4.45 -6.25 -9.88
N VAL A 64 4.72 -5.00 -10.27
CA VAL A 64 6.06 -4.39 -10.13
C VAL A 64 6.39 -4.11 -8.66
N CYS A 65 5.42 -3.66 -7.87
CA CYS A 65 5.62 -3.40 -6.45
C CYS A 65 5.56 -4.66 -5.58
N LEU A 66 5.13 -5.80 -6.13
CA LEU A 66 4.94 -7.06 -5.41
C LEU A 66 6.18 -7.53 -4.61
N PRO A 67 7.40 -7.59 -5.19
CA PRO A 67 8.58 -7.99 -4.42
C PRO A 67 8.86 -7.03 -3.26
N TRP A 68 8.73 -5.72 -3.50
CA TRP A 68 8.96 -4.71 -2.47
C TRP A 68 7.93 -4.76 -1.35
N LEU A 69 6.65 -4.98 -1.67
CA LEU A 69 5.58 -5.18 -0.69
C LEU A 69 5.86 -6.43 0.17
N ALA A 70 6.28 -7.52 -0.47
CA ALA A 70 6.61 -8.76 0.21
C ALA A 70 7.79 -8.59 1.17
N ASP A 71 8.89 -7.97 0.74
CA ASP A 71 10.04 -7.69 1.59
C ASP A 71 9.63 -6.88 2.83
N ARG A 72 8.85 -5.82 2.67
CA ARG A 72 8.38 -4.98 3.77
C ARG A 72 7.48 -5.71 4.76
N MET A 73 6.61 -6.59 4.28
CA MET A 73 5.77 -7.41 5.16
C MET A 73 6.59 -8.46 5.92
N ILE A 74 7.60 -9.04 5.27
CA ILE A 74 8.50 -10.02 5.89
C ILE A 74 9.36 -9.34 6.96
N ASP A 75 9.92 -8.16 6.67
CA ASP A 75 10.72 -7.38 7.63
C ASP A 75 9.89 -7.01 8.86
N TYR A 76 8.70 -6.43 8.66
CA TYR A 76 7.78 -6.12 9.76
C TYR A 76 7.43 -7.35 10.59
N SER A 77 7.18 -8.49 9.94
CA SER A 77 6.88 -9.74 10.64
C SER A 77 8.08 -10.20 11.47
N ARG A 78 9.30 -10.13 10.92
CA ARG A 78 10.53 -10.49 11.64
C ARG A 78 10.75 -9.62 12.86
N ASP A 79 10.60 -8.31 12.71
CA ASP A 79 10.76 -7.35 13.82
C ASP A 79 9.74 -7.65 14.93
N LEU A 80 8.48 -7.86 14.55
CA LEU A 80 7.41 -8.24 15.48
C LEU A 80 7.76 -9.53 16.24
N PHE A 81 8.19 -10.59 15.54
CA PHE A 81 8.57 -11.86 16.17
C PHE A 81 9.82 -11.74 17.04
N HIS A 82 10.72 -10.79 16.75
CA HIS A 82 11.93 -10.57 17.54
C HIS A 82 11.67 -9.75 18.81
N GLU A 83 10.69 -8.85 18.77
CA GLU A 83 10.28 -8.03 19.91
C GLU A 83 9.37 -8.77 20.91
N ILE A 84 8.54 -9.72 20.45
CA ILE A 84 7.68 -10.54 21.34
C ILE A 84 8.46 -11.22 22.49
N PRO A 85 9.57 -11.95 22.26
CA PRO A 85 10.30 -12.64 23.34
C PRO A 85 11.01 -11.67 24.31
N LEU A 86 11.40 -10.48 23.87
CA LEU A 86 12.02 -9.45 24.74
C LEU A 86 11.02 -8.89 25.76
N HIS A 87 9.75 -8.75 25.39
CA HIS A 87 8.69 -8.27 26.28
C HIS A 87 8.12 -9.38 27.19
N VAL A 88 8.23 -10.65 26.79
CA VAL A 88 7.84 -11.82 27.62
C VAL A 88 8.90 -12.17 28.65
N SER A 89 10.20 -12.05 28.32
CA SER A 89 11.32 -12.40 29.23
C SER A 89 11.53 -11.39 30.38
N LYS A 90 10.82 -10.25 30.39
CA LYS A 90 10.93 -9.23 31.43
C LYS A 90 9.89 -9.38 32.55
N ARG A 91 9.23 -10.54 32.65
CA ARG A 91 8.45 -10.98 33.81
C ARG A 91 9.21 -12.00 34.63
#